data_AF-A0A3R7YGG3-F1
#
_entry.id   AF-A0A3R7YGG3-F1
#
_cell.length_a   1.000
_cell.length_b   1.000
_cell.length_c   1.000
_cell.angle_alpha   90.00
_cell.angle_beta   90.00
_cell.angle_gamma   90.00
#
_symmetry.space_group_name_H-M   'P 1'
#
loop_
_entity.id
_entity.type
_entity.pdbx_description
1 polymer ?
#
loop_
_entity_poly.entity_id
_entity_poly.type
_entity_poly.pdbx_seq_one_letter_code
_entity_poly.pdbx_strand_id
1 'polypeptide(L)'
;GVRDALESTNGLIYPIENYQAQKGQHLFEELEGIDINPASAVAVASLIQAVKLGHVGSDETILLNITGGGKERLKRDMNLRPLEVSHSISVGEEDIEMKIIDKVSEVLRLKRQQGEL
;
A
#
# COMPACT_ATOMS: atom_id res chain seq x y z
N GLY A 1 -9.84 11.55 -17.17
CA GLY A 1 -8.97 11.27 -16.02
C GLY A 1 -9.78 11.30 -14.73
N VAL A 2 -9.15 11.19 -13.54
CA VAL A 2 -9.87 11.14 -12.25
C VAL A 2 -10.76 12.36 -12.03
N ARG A 3 -10.28 13.56 -12.40
CA ARG A 3 -11.08 14.79 -12.37
C ARG A 3 -12.38 14.66 -13.16
N ASP A 4 -12.28 14.27 -14.43
CA ASP A 4 -13.46 14.14 -15.32
C ASP A 4 -14.45 13.10 -14.78
N ALA A 5 -13.95 12.01 -14.17
CA ALA A 5 -14.81 11.01 -13.55
C ALA A 5 -15.59 11.59 -12.36
N LEU A 6 -14.95 12.36 -11.47
CA LEU A 6 -15.60 13.01 -10.34
C LEU A 6 -16.63 14.06 -10.81
N GLU A 7 -16.29 14.87 -11.81
CA GLU A 7 -17.21 15.86 -12.38
C GLU A 7 -18.41 15.18 -13.05
N SER A 8 -18.19 14.04 -13.72
CA SER A 8 -19.27 13.30 -14.41
C SER A 8 -20.21 12.55 -13.47
N THR A 9 -19.76 12.21 -12.25
CA THR A 9 -20.54 11.43 -11.27
C THR A 9 -20.99 12.25 -10.07
N ASN A 10 -20.67 13.54 -10.02
CA ASN A 10 -20.74 14.36 -8.80
C ASN A 10 -20.04 13.68 -7.61
N GLY A 11 -18.91 13.03 -7.89
CA GLY A 11 -18.12 12.32 -6.90
C GLY A 11 -17.43 13.27 -5.92
N LEU A 12 -17.16 12.77 -4.72
CA LEU A 12 -16.53 13.51 -3.63
C LEU A 12 -15.12 12.99 -3.35
N ILE A 13 -14.25 13.88 -2.86
CA ILE A 13 -12.92 13.55 -2.35
C ILE A 13 -12.91 13.81 -0.84
N TYR A 14 -12.32 12.88 -0.09
CA TYR A 14 -12.24 12.94 1.37
C TYR A 14 -10.79 13.07 1.82
N PRO A 15 -10.43 14.10 2.61
CA PRO A 15 -9.15 14.16 3.26
C PRO A 15 -9.13 13.22 4.47
N ILE A 16 -8.17 12.30 4.51
CA ILE A 16 -8.04 11.30 5.56
C ILE A 16 -6.69 11.46 6.25
N GLU A 17 -6.75 11.65 7.56
CA GLU A 17 -5.59 11.66 8.44
C GLU A 17 -5.09 10.24 8.72
N ASN A 18 -3.80 10.10 9.00
CA ASN A 18 -3.17 8.80 9.25
C ASN A 18 -3.87 7.99 10.35
N TYR A 19 -4.30 8.64 11.44
CA TYR A 19 -5.01 7.96 12.53
C TYR A 19 -6.41 7.47 12.11
N GLN A 20 -7.06 8.14 11.15
CA GLN A 20 -8.37 7.73 10.63
C GLN A 20 -8.21 6.51 9.73
N ALA A 21 -7.18 6.52 8.86
CA ALA A 21 -6.82 5.36 8.06
C ALA A 21 -6.51 4.16 8.96
N GLN A 22 -5.71 4.35 10.02
CA GLN A 22 -5.40 3.28 10.97
C GLN A 22 -6.67 2.71 11.65
N LYS A 23 -7.61 3.57 12.07
CA LYS A 23 -8.91 3.11 12.59
C LYS A 23 -9.71 2.31 11.57
N GLY A 24 -9.72 2.76 10.30
CA GLY A 24 -10.37 2.04 9.20
C GLY A 24 -9.73 0.68 8.95
N GLN A 25 -8.41 0.59 9.00
CA GLN A 25 -7.66 -0.66 8.88
C GLN A 25 -8.06 -1.68 9.96
N HIS A 26 -8.02 -1.25 11.23
CA HIS A 26 -8.39 -2.11 12.36
C HIS A 26 -9.84 -2.56 12.28
N LEU A 27 -10.77 -1.65 11.97
CA LEU A 27 -12.18 -1.99 11.84
C LEU A 27 -12.42 -3.01 10.71
N PHE A 28 -11.76 -2.83 9.57
CA PHE A 28 -11.89 -3.76 8.45
C PHE A 28 -11.34 -5.14 8.81
N GLU A 29 -10.18 -5.22 9.46
CA GLU A 29 -9.61 -6.49 9.89
C GLU A 29 -10.47 -7.19 10.94
N GLU A 30 -11.07 -6.44 11.87
CA GLU A 30 -12.00 -6.98 12.87
C GLU A 30 -13.25 -7.59 12.24
N LEU A 31 -13.81 -6.94 11.22
CA LEU A 31 -15.07 -7.36 10.58
C LEU A 31 -14.87 -8.42 9.49
N GLU A 32 -13.83 -8.29 8.68
CA GLU A 32 -13.59 -9.13 7.50
C GLU A 32 -12.51 -10.20 7.74
N GLY A 33 -11.78 -10.11 8.86
CA GLY A 33 -10.76 -11.10 9.25
C GLY A 33 -9.46 -11.03 8.43
N ILE A 34 -9.24 -9.96 7.67
CA ILE A 34 -8.05 -9.79 6.83
C ILE A 34 -7.44 -8.39 6.96
N ASP A 35 -6.12 -8.34 7.09
CA ASP A 35 -5.38 -7.10 7.11
C ASP A 35 -5.39 -6.44 5.72
N ILE A 36 -5.47 -5.11 5.68
CA ILE A 36 -5.41 -4.34 4.43
C ILE A 36 -4.21 -3.40 4.42
N ASN A 37 -3.73 -3.00 3.24
CA ASN A 37 -2.63 -2.06 3.10
C ASN A 37 -3.06 -0.62 3.47
N PRO A 38 -2.11 0.31 3.68
CA PRO A 38 -2.44 1.70 4.05
C PRO A 38 -3.35 2.42 3.04
N ALA A 39 -3.16 2.19 1.74
CA ALA A 39 -4.00 2.82 0.71
C ALA A 39 -5.46 2.35 0.76
N SER A 40 -5.68 1.06 1.02
CA SER A 40 -7.02 0.49 1.20
C SER A 40 -7.65 0.94 2.51
N ALA A 41 -6.85 1.13 3.56
CA ALA A 41 -7.31 1.69 4.82
C ALA A 41 -7.85 3.11 4.67
N VAL A 42 -7.25 3.93 3.78
CA VAL A 42 -7.78 5.26 3.41
C VAL A 42 -9.14 5.14 2.74
N ALA A 43 -9.38 4.15 1.89
CA ALA A 43 -10.69 3.93 1.26
C ALA A 43 -11.76 3.60 2.31
N VAL A 44 -11.46 2.70 3.26
CA VAL A 44 -12.37 2.37 4.37
C VAL A 44 -12.65 3.60 5.24
N ALA A 45 -11.62 4.37 5.59
CA ALA A 45 -11.78 5.59 6.38
C ALA A 45 -12.60 6.67 5.65
N SER A 46 -12.44 6.79 4.33
CA SER A 46 -13.23 7.68 3.48
C SER A 46 -14.70 7.31 3.49
N LEU A 47 -15.01 6.00 3.41
CA LEU A 47 -16.39 5.52 3.54
C LEU A 47 -16.97 5.83 4.92
N ILE A 48 -16.22 5.59 5.99
CA ILE A 48 -16.64 5.93 7.36
C ILE A 48 -16.97 7.42 7.47
N GLN A 49 -16.16 8.29 6.86
CA GLN A 49 -16.40 9.73 6.83
C GLN A 49 -17.63 10.09 5.98
N ALA A 50 -17.81 9.47 4.82
CA ALA A 50 -18.97 9.68 3.95
C ALA A 50 -20.28 9.34 4.67
N VAL A 51 -20.33 8.22 5.40
CA VAL A 51 -21.48 7.83 6.23
C VAL A 51 -21.71 8.83 7.37
N LYS A 52 -20.65 9.23 8.09
CA LYS A 52 -20.77 10.22 9.19
C LYS A 52 -21.28 11.59 8.73
N LEU A 53 -20.95 11.98 7.50
CA LEU A 53 -21.41 13.23 6.89
C LEU A 53 -22.78 13.10 6.21
N GLY A 54 -23.36 11.90 6.16
CA GLY A 54 -24.64 11.63 5.50
C GLY A 54 -24.58 11.68 3.98
N HIS A 55 -23.38 11.57 3.39
CA HIS A 55 -23.21 11.46 1.94
C HIS A 55 -23.50 10.05 1.42
N VAL A 56 -23.49 9.05 2.31
CA VAL A 56 -23.88 7.67 2.04
C VAL A 56 -24.81 7.22 3.17
N GLY A 57 -26.01 6.76 2.81
CA GLY A 57 -26.99 6.19 3.75
C GLY A 57 -26.57 4.82 4.29
N SER A 58 -27.09 4.44 5.46
CA SER A 58 -26.81 3.13 6.07
C SER A 58 -27.45 1.94 5.33
N ASP A 59 -28.43 2.23 4.48
CA ASP A 59 -29.19 1.29 3.65
C ASP A 59 -28.71 1.28 2.18
N GLU A 60 -27.75 2.13 1.83
CA GLU A 60 -27.19 2.15 0.49
C GLU A 60 -26.27 0.95 0.22
N THR A 61 -26.37 0.41 -0.99
CA THR A 61 -25.43 -0.62 -1.47
C THR A 61 -24.21 0.05 -2.07
N ILE A 62 -23.05 -0.24 -1.52
CA ILE A 62 -21.77 0.33 -1.93
C ILE A 62 -20.83 -0.75 -2.48
N LEU A 63 -19.96 -0.34 -3.40
CA LEU A 63 -18.79 -1.12 -3.79
C LEU A 63 -17.54 -0.41 -3.27
N LEU A 64 -16.82 -1.04 -2.34
CA LEU A 64 -15.58 -0.50 -1.80
C LEU A 64 -14.38 -1.21 -2.41
N ASN A 65 -13.54 -0.46 -3.11
CA ASN A 65 -12.33 -1.00 -3.73
C ASN A 65 -11.20 -1.14 -2.71
N ILE A 66 -10.82 -2.38 -2.41
CA ILE A 66 -9.65 -2.73 -1.58
C ILE A 66 -8.51 -3.14 -2.52
N THR A 67 -7.50 -2.27 -2.65
CA THR A 67 -6.42 -2.44 -3.65
C THR A 67 -5.34 -3.42 -3.22
N GLY A 68 -5.23 -3.71 -1.92
CA GLY A 68 -4.26 -4.67 -1.43
C GLY A 68 -4.34 -4.89 0.08
N GLY A 69 -3.80 -6.02 0.51
CA GLY A 69 -3.86 -6.50 1.89
C GLY A 69 -3.27 -7.90 2.01
N GLY A 70 -3.50 -8.52 3.16
CA GLY A 70 -3.12 -9.90 3.43
C GLY A 70 -1.64 -10.11 3.71
N LYS A 71 -0.88 -9.06 4.07
CA LYS A 71 0.54 -9.18 4.39
C LYS A 71 0.73 -9.92 5.70
N GLU A 72 -0.05 -9.58 6.73
CA GLU A 72 0.02 -10.27 8.01
C GLU A 72 -0.58 -11.68 7.91
N ARG A 73 -1.65 -11.85 7.12
CA ARG A 73 -2.11 -13.19 6.74
C ARG A 73 -1.03 -14.01 6.04
N LEU A 74 -0.35 -13.45 5.04
CA LEU A 74 0.71 -14.15 4.30
C LEU A 74 1.84 -14.59 5.22
N LYS A 75 2.25 -13.75 6.17
CA LYS A 75 3.26 -14.11 7.19
C LYS A 75 2.81 -15.24 8.11
N ARG A 76 1.51 -15.35 8.41
CA ARG A 76 0.95 -16.43 9.23
C ARG A 76 0.82 -17.73 8.45
N ASP A 77 0.35 -17.65 7.21
CA ASP A 77 -0.05 -18.81 6.42
C ASP A 77 1.13 -19.45 5.67
N MET A 78 2.22 -18.70 5.43
CA MET A 78 3.34 -19.15 4.61
C MET A 78 4.67 -19.06 5.35
N ASN A 79 5.54 -20.04 5.11
CA ASN A 79 6.93 -19.97 5.57
C ASN A 79 7.74 -19.06 4.64
N LEU A 80 7.79 -17.77 4.97
CA LEU A 80 8.49 -16.76 4.20
C LEU A 80 10.01 -16.95 4.30
N ARG A 81 10.70 -16.92 3.17
CA ARG A 81 12.16 -16.85 3.12
C ARG A 81 12.60 -15.40 3.09
N PRO A 82 13.27 -14.88 4.13
CA PRO A 82 13.82 -13.54 4.08
C PRO A 82 14.88 -13.48 2.98
N LEU A 83 14.81 -12.45 2.13
CA LEU A 83 15.88 -12.15 1.20
C LEU A 83 16.95 -11.37 1.96
N GLU A 84 18.20 -11.79 1.82
CA GLU A 84 19.31 -11.02 2.38
C GLU A 84 19.48 -9.71 1.62
N VAL A 85 19.66 -8.63 2.38
CA VAL A 85 19.96 -7.33 1.82
C VAL A 85 21.32 -7.42 1.12
N SER A 86 21.33 -7.27 -0.20
CA SER A 86 22.57 -7.38 -0.97
C SER A 86 23.55 -6.24 -0.69
N HIS A 87 23.03 -5.07 -0.30
CA HIS A 87 23.83 -3.92 0.12
C HIS A 87 22.97 -2.95 0.92
N SER A 88 23.49 -2.45 2.04
CA SER A 88 22.86 -1.43 2.88
C SER A 88 23.72 -0.18 2.86
N ILE A 89 23.09 0.98 2.70
CA ILE A 89 23.78 2.28 2.73
C ILE A 89 23.15 3.12 3.83
N SER A 90 23.99 3.73 4.66
CA SER A 90 23.55 4.60 5.75
C SER A 90 23.52 6.06 5.31
N VAL A 91 22.59 6.83 5.88
CA VAL A 91 22.53 8.28 5.66
C VAL A 91 23.80 8.93 6.22
N GLY A 92 24.48 9.75 5.42
CA GLY A 92 25.70 10.44 5.82
C GLY A 92 27.00 9.69 5.47
N GLU A 93 26.92 8.53 4.82
CA GLU A 93 28.10 7.95 4.19
C GLU A 93 28.58 8.82 3.03
N GLU A 94 29.89 8.93 2.86
CA GLU A 94 30.49 9.53 1.67
C GLU A 94 30.35 8.56 0.47
N ASP A 95 30.32 9.14 -0.73
CA ASP A 95 30.30 8.43 -2.02
C ASP A 95 29.12 7.45 -2.23
N ILE A 96 27.94 7.78 -1.67
CA ILE A 96 26.72 6.96 -1.79
C ILE A 96 26.41 6.59 -3.24
N GLU A 97 26.45 7.56 -4.16
CA GLU A 97 26.15 7.31 -5.57
C GLU A 97 27.09 6.26 -6.19
N MET A 98 28.39 6.35 -5.87
CA MET A 98 29.40 5.43 -6.40
C MET A 98 29.18 4.02 -5.87
N LYS A 99 28.89 3.87 -4.57
CA LYS A 99 28.55 2.57 -3.95
C LYS A 99 27.31 1.93 -4.56
N ILE A 100 26.28 2.73 -4.89
CA ILE A 100 25.08 2.24 -5.58
C ILE A 100 25.46 1.74 -6.98
N ILE A 101 26.22 2.53 -7.74
CA ILE A 101 26.64 2.18 -9.11
C ILE A 101 27.46 0.89 -9.11
N ASP A 102 28.42 0.75 -8.19
CA ASP A 102 29.26 -0.44 -8.06
C ASP A 102 28.41 -1.67 -7.76
N LYS A 103 27.45 -1.55 -6.84
CA LYS A 103 26.57 -2.68 -6.50
C LYS A 103 25.67 -3.07 -7.67
N VAL A 104 25.08 -2.10 -8.36
CA VAL A 104 24.24 -2.37 -9.55
C VAL A 104 25.08 -3.04 -10.63
N SER A 105 26.31 -2.57 -10.85
CA SER A 105 27.23 -3.15 -11.83
C SER A 105 27.60 -4.61 -11.51
N GLU A 106 27.85 -4.91 -10.23
CA GLU A 106 28.08 -6.27 -9.74
C GLU A 106 26.88 -7.18 -10.04
N VAL A 107 25.66 -6.73 -9.71
CA VAL A 107 24.42 -7.50 -9.94
C VAL A 107 24.19 -7.74 -11.44
N LEU A 108 24.37 -6.72 -12.29
CA LEU A 108 24.25 -6.85 -13.75
C LEU A 108 25.29 -7.81 -14.34
N ARG A 109 26.50 -7.88 -13.75
CA ARG A 109 27.52 -8.85 -14.15
C ARG A 109 27.08 -10.28 -13.81
N LEU A 110 26.56 -10.50 -12.60
CA LEU A 110 26.09 -11.82 -12.16
C LEU A 110 24.93 -12.32 -13.03
N LYS A 111 23.95 -11.46 -13.32
CA LYS A 111 22.81 -11.82 -14.19
C LYS A 111 23.25 -12.21 -15.61
N ARG A 112 24.23 -11.51 -16.19
CA ARG A 112 24.82 -11.88 -17.49
C ARG A 112 25.51 -13.23 -17.47
N GLN A 113 26.20 -13.57 -16.38
CA GLN A 113 26.83 -14.90 -16.24
C GLN A 113 25.81 -16.03 -16.08
N GLN A 114 24.61 -15.72 -15.58
CA GLN A 114 23.50 -16.67 -15.42
C GLN A 114 22.60 -16.75 -16.68
N GLY A 115 22.84 -15.95 -17.72
CA GLY A 115 22.05 -15.96 -18.95
C GLY A 115 20.66 -15.32 -18.80
N GLU A 116 20.46 -14.51 -17.76
CA GLU A 116 19.19 -13.82 -17.49
C GLU A 116 19.08 -12.46 -18.22
N LEU A 117 20.14 -12.05 -18.92
CA LEU A 117 20.29 -10.79 -19.66
C LEU A 117 21.22 -10.97 -20.86
#